data_AF-A0A975CU01-F1
#
_entry.id   AF-A0A975CU01-F1
#
_cell.length_a   1.000
_cell.length_b   1.000
_cell.length_c   1.000
_cell.angle_alpha   90.00
_cell.angle_beta   90.00
_cell.angle_gamma   90.00
#
_symmetry.space_group_name_H-M   'P 1'
#
loop_
_entity.id
_entity.type
_entity.pdbx_description
1 polymer ?
#
loop_
_entity_poly.entity_id
_entity_poly.type
_entity_poly.pdbx_seq_one_letter_code
_entity_poly.pdbx_strand_id
1 'polypeptide(L)'
;MNKNIATFLVLLLTVFATFSQKKGKKYNIRTIAFYNLENLFDTINDTSINDEASPMMELKANRSKVYWDKIDKLGSVISKIGLDKAKTSPAIIGVAEVENLSVLEDLVKSKHLAKKHYGIIHYDSPDKRGIDVALLYQKRYFKPVFHQTFNPNIYRENRKVYTRDQLLVSGYLDDELIHLIVNHWPSRSGGEAKSRPLREKAAYQNTKIIAQIRDKDPNAKILIMGDFNDDPINSSFKKVLKTKSRKKNVEENDIYNPYEDLHRRGFNTLAYRDNLNLFDMILISSPLLDKGKKDFSNYKMFQANIFNKRFLSQKKGRYKGYPFRSFSNGGYTGGYSDHFPVYMYLIKEKK
;
A
#
# COMPACT_ATOMS: atom_id res chain seq x y z
N MET A 1 -9.61 70.24 -19.96
CA MET A 1 -9.06 69.24 -19.01
C MET A 1 -10.02 68.08 -18.67
N ASN A 2 -11.29 68.06 -19.10
CA ASN A 2 -12.27 67.08 -18.58
C ASN A 2 -12.48 65.80 -19.44
N LYS A 3 -11.98 65.74 -20.68
CA LYS A 3 -12.17 64.55 -21.53
C LYS A 3 -11.19 63.40 -21.25
N ASN A 4 -10.00 63.69 -20.70
CA ASN A 4 -8.97 62.67 -20.44
C ASN A 4 -9.20 61.87 -19.16
N ILE A 5 -9.95 62.44 -18.20
CA ILE A 5 -10.27 61.79 -16.91
C ILE A 5 -11.32 60.70 -17.11
N ALA A 6 -12.31 60.92 -17.98
CA ALA A 6 -13.34 59.94 -18.29
C ALA A 6 -12.76 58.68 -18.96
N THR A 7 -11.81 58.84 -19.90
CA THR A 7 -11.14 57.72 -20.57
C THR A 7 -10.27 56.91 -19.62
N PHE A 8 -9.62 57.56 -18.65
CA PHE A 8 -8.79 56.88 -17.65
C PHE A 8 -9.63 56.08 -16.64
N LEU A 9 -10.81 56.58 -16.27
CA LEU A 9 -11.77 55.88 -15.40
C LEU A 9 -12.39 54.64 -16.07
N VAL A 10 -12.68 54.70 -17.37
CA VAL A 10 -13.17 53.54 -18.14
C VAL A 10 -12.08 52.47 -18.30
N LEU A 11 -10.81 52.86 -18.42
CA LEU A 11 -9.69 51.92 -18.47
C LEU A 11 -9.43 51.27 -17.11
N LEU A 12 -9.62 51.99 -16.00
CA LEU A 12 -9.51 51.41 -14.66
C LEU A 12 -10.64 50.40 -14.36
N LEU A 13 -11.87 50.71 -14.78
CA LEU A 13 -13.03 49.83 -14.58
C LEU A 13 -12.98 48.53 -15.41
N THR A 14 -12.33 48.54 -16.57
CA THR A 14 -12.15 47.32 -17.38
C THR A 14 -11.08 46.37 -16.82
N VAL A 15 -10.07 46.88 -16.10
CA VAL A 15 -9.07 46.04 -15.43
C VAL A 15 -9.67 45.27 -14.24
N PHE A 16 -10.62 45.85 -13.50
CA PHE A 16 -11.28 45.15 -12.38
C PHE A 16 -12.33 44.11 -12.82
N ALA A 17 -12.80 44.15 -14.06
CA ALA A 17 -13.80 43.20 -14.57
C ALA A 17 -13.21 41.87 -15.06
N THR A 18 -11.88 41.69 -15.09
CA THR A 18 -11.23 40.51 -15.70
C THR A 18 -10.86 39.40 -14.72
N PHE A 19 -11.16 39.52 -13.43
CA PHE A 19 -10.94 38.44 -12.45
C PHE A 19 -12.17 37.55 -12.23
N SER A 20 -12.78 37.06 -13.32
CA SER A 20 -13.58 35.84 -13.24
C SER A 20 -12.65 34.63 -13.32
N GLN A 21 -11.87 34.39 -12.25
CA GLN A 21 -11.30 33.06 -12.07
C GLN A 21 -12.47 32.12 -11.84
N LYS A 22 -12.86 31.36 -12.88
CA LYS A 22 -13.73 30.18 -12.72
C LYS A 22 -13.22 29.44 -11.47
N LYS A 23 -14.06 29.35 -10.43
CA LYS A 23 -13.72 28.61 -9.20
C LYS A 23 -13.13 27.28 -9.63
N GLY A 24 -11.83 27.08 -9.37
CA GLY A 24 -11.12 25.90 -9.84
C GLY A 24 -11.85 24.64 -9.38
N LYS A 25 -11.89 23.62 -10.26
CA LYS A 25 -12.51 22.33 -9.94
C LYS A 25 -11.98 21.83 -8.60
N LYS A 26 -12.90 21.47 -7.69
CA LYS A 26 -12.55 20.91 -6.38
C LYS A 26 -12.58 19.40 -6.49
N TYR A 27 -11.68 18.72 -5.78
CA TYR A 27 -11.57 17.27 -5.81
C TYR A 27 -11.67 16.67 -4.40
N ASN A 28 -12.34 15.53 -4.29
CA ASN A 28 -12.15 14.58 -3.20
C ASN A 28 -10.83 13.84 -3.44
N ILE A 29 -10.03 13.69 -2.39
CA ILE A 29 -8.76 12.97 -2.43
C ILE A 29 -8.83 11.85 -1.41
N ARG A 30 -8.58 10.61 -1.85
CA ARG A 30 -8.46 9.43 -0.99
C ARG A 30 -7.07 8.86 -1.11
N THR A 31 -6.44 8.63 0.03
CA THR A 31 -5.15 7.94 0.11
C THR A 31 -5.41 6.45 0.27
N ILE A 32 -4.89 5.64 -0.64
CA ILE A 32 -4.83 4.17 -0.51
C ILE A 32 -3.36 3.80 -0.28
N ALA A 33 -3.06 3.00 0.73
CA ALA A 33 -1.70 2.69 1.12
C ALA A 33 -1.45 1.18 1.26
N PHE A 34 -0.17 0.80 1.27
CA PHE A 34 0.29 -0.50 1.72
C PHE A 34 1.52 -0.33 2.63
N TYR A 35 1.62 -1.15 3.68
CA TYR A 35 2.77 -1.14 4.58
C TYR A 35 3.06 -2.52 5.18
N ASN A 36 4.25 -3.05 4.92
CA ASN A 36 4.80 -4.18 5.68
C ASN A 36 5.20 -3.70 7.08
N LEU A 37 4.60 -4.29 8.13
CA LEU A 37 4.76 -3.85 9.52
C LEU A 37 6.00 -4.46 10.20
N GLU A 38 6.79 -5.28 9.50
CA GLU A 38 7.99 -5.97 9.98
C GLU A 38 7.75 -6.71 11.30
N ASN A 39 7.20 -7.93 11.22
CA ASN A 39 6.93 -8.78 12.36
C ASN A 39 6.18 -8.02 13.48
N LEU A 40 4.96 -7.57 13.22
CA LEU A 40 4.10 -7.08 14.30
C LEU A 40 3.54 -8.29 15.06
N PHE A 41 4.32 -8.75 16.04
CA PHE A 41 3.99 -9.84 16.95
C PHE A 41 3.67 -9.28 18.34
N ASP A 42 2.79 -9.96 19.07
CA ASP A 42 2.51 -9.76 20.48
C ASP A 42 3.58 -10.41 21.37
N THR A 43 3.35 -10.42 22.68
CA THR A 43 4.36 -10.79 23.67
C THR A 43 4.28 -12.24 24.15
N ILE A 44 3.30 -12.99 23.66
CA ILE A 44 2.92 -14.33 24.10
C ILE A 44 3.33 -15.33 23.03
N ASN A 45 4.01 -16.41 23.43
CA ASN A 45 4.45 -17.43 22.48
C ASN A 45 3.30 -18.37 22.09
N ASP A 46 2.88 -18.39 20.82
CA ASP A 46 1.93 -19.39 20.31
C ASP A 46 2.66 -20.67 19.88
N THR A 47 2.53 -21.73 20.69
CA THR A 47 3.17 -23.03 20.45
C THR A 47 2.56 -23.85 19.31
N SER A 48 1.44 -23.41 18.71
CA SER A 48 0.80 -24.11 17.59
C SER A 48 1.43 -23.77 16.23
N ILE A 49 2.19 -22.68 16.19
CA ILE A 49 2.95 -22.16 15.04
C ILE A 49 4.42 -22.00 15.44
N ASN A 50 5.28 -21.61 14.50
CA ASN A 50 6.69 -21.33 14.76
C ASN A 50 6.88 -19.86 15.20
N ASP A 51 6.18 -19.45 16.25
CA ASP A 51 6.28 -18.10 16.82
C ASP A 51 7.58 -17.92 17.62
N GLU A 52 8.19 -18.98 18.13
CA GLU A 52 9.46 -18.91 18.84
C GLU A 52 10.61 -18.36 17.97
N ALA A 53 10.47 -18.44 16.64
CA ALA A 53 11.39 -17.87 15.66
C ALA A 53 11.12 -16.38 15.35
N SER A 54 10.11 -15.77 15.97
CA SER A 54 9.81 -14.35 15.78
C SER A 54 10.84 -13.47 16.51
N PRO A 55 11.19 -12.29 15.96
CA PRO A 55 12.11 -11.37 16.62
C PRO A 55 11.64 -10.93 18.01
N MET A 56 10.33 -10.97 18.27
CA MET A 56 9.77 -10.65 19.58
C MET A 56 10.08 -11.74 20.60
N MET A 57 9.98 -13.02 20.20
CA MET A 57 10.33 -14.15 21.06
C MET A 57 11.84 -14.29 21.27
N GLU A 58 12.68 -13.87 20.32
CA GLU A 58 14.15 -13.82 20.48
C GLU A 58 14.61 -12.84 21.59
N LEU A 59 13.79 -11.83 21.95
CA LEU A 59 14.14 -10.88 22.99
C LEU A 59 14.21 -11.54 24.37
N LYS A 60 15.36 -11.36 25.03
CA LYS A 60 15.62 -11.88 26.39
C LYS A 60 14.84 -11.15 27.49
N ALA A 61 14.42 -9.91 27.26
CA ALA A 61 13.69 -9.08 28.24
C ALA A 61 12.92 -7.95 27.55
N ASN A 62 12.03 -7.28 28.29
CA ASN A 62 11.33 -6.04 27.87
C ASN A 62 10.39 -6.18 26.66
N ARG A 63 9.88 -7.38 26.35
CA ARG A 63 8.96 -7.62 25.22
C ARG A 63 7.78 -6.65 25.20
N SER A 64 7.10 -6.47 26.34
CA SER A 64 5.97 -5.53 26.48
C SER A 64 6.34 -4.08 26.12
N LYS A 65 7.50 -3.59 26.59
CA LYS A 65 7.97 -2.24 26.26
C LYS A 65 8.24 -2.10 24.76
N VAL A 66 8.88 -3.09 24.16
CA VAL A 66 9.18 -3.11 22.72
C VAL A 66 7.91 -3.15 21.89
N TYR A 67 6.95 -4.01 22.27
CA TYR A 67 5.65 -4.12 21.63
C TYR A 67 4.92 -2.78 21.57
N TRP A 68 4.74 -2.12 22.71
CA TRP A 68 4.02 -0.84 22.77
C TRP A 68 4.76 0.31 22.06
N ASP A 69 6.09 0.33 22.07
CA ASP A 69 6.87 1.29 21.30
C ASP A 69 6.72 1.08 19.79
N LYS A 70 6.68 -0.19 19.34
CA LYS A 70 6.41 -0.54 17.93
C LYS A 70 4.99 -0.14 17.52
N ILE A 71 3.97 -0.42 18.34
CA ILE A 71 2.58 0.02 18.11
C ILE A 71 2.50 1.55 17.95
N ASP A 72 3.13 2.31 18.86
CA ASP A 72 3.12 3.77 18.80
C ASP A 72 3.77 4.30 17.51
N LYS A 73 4.93 3.74 17.14
CA LYS A 73 5.66 4.12 15.93
C LYS A 73 4.89 3.82 14.66
N LEU A 74 4.38 2.60 14.51
CA LEU A 74 3.59 2.21 13.34
C LEU A 74 2.32 3.08 13.23
N GLY A 75 1.61 3.30 14.34
CA GLY A 75 0.46 4.20 14.39
C GLY A 75 0.82 5.64 13.96
N SER A 76 1.96 6.15 14.43
CA SER A 76 2.49 7.47 14.05
C SER A 76 2.77 7.55 12.55
N VAL A 77 3.37 6.51 11.96
CA VAL A 77 3.69 6.45 10.53
C VAL A 77 2.40 6.46 9.71
N ILE A 78 1.48 5.52 9.99
CA ILE A 78 0.21 5.38 9.27
C ILE A 78 -0.57 6.70 9.31
N SER A 79 -0.59 7.40 10.45
CA SER A 79 -1.30 8.67 10.59
C SER A 79 -0.80 9.79 9.66
N LYS A 80 0.45 9.70 9.21
CA LYS A 80 1.13 10.71 8.38
C LYS A 80 1.13 10.38 6.88
N ILE A 81 0.83 9.15 6.49
CA ILE A 81 0.81 8.74 5.07
C ILE A 81 -0.30 9.53 4.34
N GLY A 82 0.08 10.27 3.31
CA GLY A 82 -0.85 11.04 2.48
C GLY A 82 -1.44 12.31 3.13
N LEU A 83 -1.02 12.65 4.36
CA LEU A 83 -1.59 13.76 5.14
C LEU A 83 -1.48 15.11 4.42
N ASP A 84 -0.36 15.33 3.71
CA ASP A 84 -0.05 16.61 3.06
C ASP A 84 -1.12 17.01 2.03
N LYS A 85 -1.66 16.06 1.26
CA LYS A 85 -2.71 16.34 0.23
C LYS A 85 -4.11 15.94 0.69
N ALA A 86 -4.29 14.75 1.25
CA ALA A 86 -5.62 14.24 1.62
C ALA A 86 -6.16 14.86 2.92
N LYS A 87 -5.29 15.54 3.70
CA LYS A 87 -5.62 16.13 5.02
C LYS A 87 -6.16 15.12 6.03
N THR A 88 -5.87 13.84 5.79
CA THR A 88 -6.20 12.71 6.67
C THR A 88 -5.23 11.56 6.40
N SER A 89 -5.22 10.57 7.30
CA SER A 89 -4.50 9.31 7.12
C SER A 89 -5.14 8.46 6.01
N PRO A 90 -4.54 7.33 5.58
CA PRO A 90 -5.08 6.51 4.50
C PRO A 90 -6.55 6.14 4.71
N ALA A 91 -7.38 6.31 3.69
CA ALA A 91 -8.76 5.84 3.74
C ALA A 91 -8.79 4.32 3.85
N ILE A 92 -7.86 3.66 3.16
CA ILE A 92 -7.64 2.21 3.18
C ILE A 92 -6.11 1.99 3.23
N ILE A 93 -5.67 1.03 4.03
CA ILE A 93 -4.28 0.56 4.05
C ILE A 93 -4.24 -0.96 4.15
N GLY A 94 -3.61 -1.60 3.16
CA GLY A 94 -3.22 -3.00 3.26
C GLY A 94 -1.97 -3.14 4.11
N VAL A 95 -1.88 -4.19 4.91
CA VAL A 95 -0.71 -4.47 5.76
C VAL A 95 -0.27 -5.92 5.63
N ALA A 96 0.99 -6.19 5.94
CA ALA A 96 1.59 -7.52 5.96
C ALA A 96 2.52 -7.68 7.16
N GLU A 97 2.93 -8.93 7.44
CA GLU A 97 3.75 -9.32 8.60
C GLU A 97 3.03 -8.98 9.92
N VAL A 98 1.74 -9.34 9.97
CA VAL A 98 0.86 -9.24 11.13
C VAL A 98 0.72 -10.62 11.75
N GLU A 99 0.94 -10.76 13.05
CA GLU A 99 0.77 -12.07 13.68
C GLU A 99 -0.70 -12.49 13.81
N ASN A 100 -1.54 -11.62 14.37
CA ASN A 100 -2.93 -11.95 14.67
C ASN A 100 -3.84 -10.71 14.71
N LEU A 101 -5.14 -10.92 14.93
CA LEU A 101 -6.10 -9.82 15.02
C LEU A 101 -5.82 -8.86 16.19
N SER A 102 -5.35 -9.37 17.34
CA SER A 102 -5.20 -8.56 18.56
C SER A 102 -4.18 -7.43 18.37
N VAL A 103 -3.07 -7.70 17.68
CA VAL A 103 -2.07 -6.67 17.40
C VAL A 103 -2.58 -5.56 16.48
N LEU A 104 -3.52 -5.89 15.58
CA LEU A 104 -4.17 -4.88 14.74
C LEU A 104 -5.17 -4.05 15.55
N GLU A 105 -5.88 -4.66 16.49
CA GLU A 105 -6.78 -3.93 17.39
C GLU A 105 -6.01 -2.90 18.20
N ASP A 106 -4.86 -3.28 18.77
CA ASP A 106 -4.01 -2.37 19.54
C ASP A 106 -3.42 -1.27 18.63
N LEU A 107 -3.03 -1.62 17.40
CA LEU A 107 -2.55 -0.64 16.42
C LEU A 107 -3.61 0.42 16.10
N VAL A 108 -4.86 0.02 15.80
CA VAL A 108 -5.92 0.99 15.47
C VAL A 108 -6.41 1.76 16.68
N LYS A 109 -6.27 1.23 17.90
CA LYS A 109 -6.56 1.90 19.18
C LYS A 109 -5.42 2.80 19.66
N SER A 110 -4.24 2.76 19.02
CA SER A 110 -3.10 3.64 19.35
C SER A 110 -3.50 5.13 19.34
N LYS A 111 -2.79 5.95 20.12
CA LYS A 111 -3.06 7.39 20.27
C LYS A 111 -3.10 8.17 18.93
N HIS A 112 -2.43 7.64 17.91
CA HIS A 112 -2.36 8.24 16.58
C HIS A 112 -3.54 7.87 15.66
N LEU A 113 -4.16 6.71 15.86
CA LEU A 113 -5.17 6.15 14.95
C LEU A 113 -6.57 6.05 15.55
N ALA A 114 -6.73 6.05 16.88
CA ALA A 114 -8.02 5.84 17.55
C ALA A 114 -9.14 6.76 17.01
N LYS A 115 -8.84 8.04 16.79
CA LYS A 115 -9.80 9.04 16.27
C LYS A 115 -10.16 8.87 14.78
N LYS A 116 -9.53 7.94 14.08
CA LYS A 116 -9.79 7.65 12.66
C LYS A 116 -10.81 6.53 12.48
N HIS A 117 -11.12 5.79 13.55
CA HIS A 117 -12.11 4.72 13.57
C HIS A 117 -11.90 3.71 12.43
N TYR A 118 -10.68 3.16 12.36
CA TYR A 118 -10.37 2.09 11.41
C TYR A 118 -11.19 0.83 11.75
N GLY A 119 -11.76 0.18 10.74
CA GLY A 119 -12.16 -1.22 10.78
C GLY A 119 -11.01 -2.11 10.31
N ILE A 120 -11.13 -3.40 10.61
CA ILE A 120 -10.11 -4.43 10.34
C ILE A 120 -10.78 -5.57 9.56
N ILE A 121 -10.11 -6.06 8.52
CA ILE A 121 -10.40 -7.35 7.89
C ILE A 121 -9.10 -8.16 7.96
N HIS A 122 -9.15 -9.28 8.67
CA HIS A 122 -8.02 -10.17 8.97
C HIS A 122 -8.48 -11.62 8.92
N TYR A 123 -7.59 -12.50 8.47
CA TYR A 123 -7.76 -13.94 8.47
C TYR A 123 -6.40 -14.59 8.70
N ASP A 124 -6.39 -15.63 9.52
CA ASP A 124 -5.19 -16.43 9.71
C ASP A 124 -4.88 -17.21 8.43
N SER A 125 -3.62 -17.24 8.03
CA SER A 125 -3.16 -17.94 6.85
C SER A 125 -2.29 -19.16 7.19
N PRO A 126 -2.10 -20.11 6.25
CA PRO A 126 -1.31 -21.31 6.52
C PRO A 126 0.20 -21.08 6.66
N ASP A 127 0.68 -19.83 6.76
CA ASP A 127 2.11 -19.57 6.93
C ASP A 127 2.62 -20.11 8.27
N LYS A 128 3.74 -20.81 8.26
CA LYS A 128 4.25 -21.49 9.45
C LYS A 128 4.70 -20.54 10.56
N ARG A 129 5.05 -19.29 10.22
CA ARG A 129 5.41 -18.25 11.20
C ARG A 129 4.18 -17.56 11.79
N GLY A 130 2.97 -17.90 11.32
CA GLY A 130 1.74 -17.21 11.70
C GLY A 130 1.76 -15.74 11.33
N ILE A 131 2.19 -15.41 10.10
CA ILE A 131 2.13 -14.02 9.63
C ILE A 131 1.15 -13.85 8.48
N ASP A 132 0.35 -12.80 8.56
CA ASP A 132 -0.78 -12.59 7.67
C ASP A 132 -0.73 -11.24 6.95
N VAL A 133 -1.68 -11.12 6.01
CA VAL A 133 -2.06 -9.85 5.41
C VAL A 133 -3.39 -9.40 5.99
N ALA A 134 -3.59 -8.09 6.07
CA ALA A 134 -4.83 -7.51 6.54
C ALA A 134 -5.19 -6.23 5.79
N LEU A 135 -6.44 -5.79 5.95
CA LEU A 135 -6.90 -4.49 5.48
C LEU A 135 -7.40 -3.66 6.67
N LEU A 136 -6.83 -2.47 6.86
CA LEU A 136 -7.37 -1.45 7.75
C LEU A 136 -8.07 -0.38 6.90
N TYR A 137 -9.28 0.02 7.28
CA TYR A 137 -10.04 1.02 6.54
C TYR A 137 -10.78 2.01 7.44
N GLN A 138 -10.77 3.30 7.11
CA GLN A 138 -11.60 4.28 7.81
C GLN A 138 -13.07 4.05 7.45
N LYS A 139 -13.89 3.66 8.43
CA LYS A 139 -15.30 3.30 8.23
C LYS A 139 -16.16 4.40 7.57
N ARG A 140 -15.76 5.66 7.75
CA ARG A 140 -16.43 6.83 7.13
C ARG A 140 -16.21 6.96 5.62
N TYR A 141 -15.20 6.30 5.07
CA TYR A 141 -14.87 6.39 3.64
C TYR A 141 -15.04 5.06 2.92
N PHE A 142 -14.83 3.93 3.60
CA PHE A 142 -14.93 2.62 2.95
C PHE A 142 -15.91 1.72 3.69
N LYS A 143 -16.81 1.11 2.94
CA LYS A 143 -17.79 0.14 3.42
C LYS A 143 -17.57 -1.19 2.70
N PRO A 144 -16.86 -2.16 3.31
CA PRO A 144 -16.72 -3.48 2.72
C PRO A 144 -18.08 -4.17 2.60
N VAL A 145 -18.30 -4.88 1.50
CA VAL A 145 -19.51 -5.66 1.23
C VAL A 145 -19.21 -7.13 0.95
N PHE A 146 -17.96 -7.46 0.66
CA PHE A 146 -17.49 -8.82 0.45
C PHE A 146 -15.99 -8.92 0.76
N HIS A 147 -15.56 -10.02 1.38
CA HIS A 147 -14.15 -10.32 1.53
C HIS A 147 -13.92 -11.83 1.65
N GLN A 148 -12.80 -12.29 1.12
CA GLN A 148 -12.41 -13.69 1.09
C GLN A 148 -10.89 -13.82 0.92
N THR A 149 -10.30 -14.88 1.47
CA THR A 149 -8.91 -15.26 1.23
C THR A 149 -8.76 -16.32 0.14
N PHE A 150 -7.62 -16.27 -0.55
CA PHE A 150 -7.26 -17.21 -1.60
C PHE A 150 -5.86 -17.75 -1.35
N ASN A 151 -5.76 -19.07 -1.11
CA ASN A 151 -4.46 -19.72 -1.03
C ASN A 151 -3.87 -19.89 -2.45
N PRO A 152 -2.62 -19.47 -2.70
CA PRO A 152 -1.98 -19.63 -4.01
C PRO A 152 -1.64 -21.09 -4.34
N ASN A 153 -1.83 -22.03 -3.41
CA ASN A 153 -1.65 -23.48 -3.56
C ASN A 153 -0.32 -23.83 -4.23
N ILE A 154 0.77 -23.39 -3.59
CA ILE A 154 2.13 -23.54 -4.11
C ILE A 154 2.71 -24.89 -3.68
N TYR A 155 3.36 -25.56 -4.63
CA TYR A 155 4.07 -26.82 -4.40
C TYR A 155 5.48 -26.72 -4.94
N ARG A 156 6.43 -27.32 -4.22
CA ARG A 156 7.83 -27.48 -4.62
C ARG A 156 8.23 -28.93 -4.39
N GLU A 157 8.76 -29.58 -5.43
CA GLU A 157 9.17 -31.00 -5.35
C GLU A 157 8.03 -31.88 -4.80
N ASN A 158 6.79 -31.67 -5.29
CA ASN A 158 5.54 -32.31 -4.85
C ASN A 158 5.16 -32.11 -3.37
N ARG A 159 5.84 -31.23 -2.64
CA ARG A 159 5.48 -30.86 -1.26
C ARG A 159 4.80 -29.50 -1.22
N LYS A 160 3.73 -29.40 -0.42
CA LYS A 160 3.02 -28.13 -0.21
C LYS A 160 3.96 -27.11 0.44
N VAL A 161 4.04 -25.93 -0.15
CA VAL A 161 4.71 -24.77 0.42
C VAL A 161 3.67 -23.96 1.16
N TYR A 162 3.76 -24.01 2.49
CA TYR A 162 2.96 -23.19 3.39
C TYR A 162 3.39 -21.73 3.25
N THR A 163 2.44 -20.88 2.86
CA THR A 163 2.66 -19.46 2.59
C THR A 163 1.35 -18.70 2.81
N ARG A 164 1.44 -17.38 2.74
CA ARG A 164 0.33 -16.46 3.01
C ARG A 164 -0.74 -16.57 1.95
N ASP A 165 -1.97 -16.39 2.40
CA ASP A 165 -3.12 -16.20 1.53
C ASP A 165 -3.12 -14.79 0.91
N GLN A 166 -3.86 -14.63 -0.18
CA GLN A 166 -4.18 -13.34 -0.79
C GLN A 166 -5.57 -12.90 -0.35
N LEU A 167 -5.69 -11.70 0.19
CA LEU A 167 -6.96 -11.17 0.71
C LEU A 167 -7.66 -10.33 -0.37
N LEU A 168 -8.82 -10.77 -0.84
CA LEU A 168 -9.74 -9.97 -1.65
C LEU A 168 -10.73 -9.26 -0.74
N VAL A 169 -10.89 -7.94 -0.94
CA VAL A 169 -11.96 -7.15 -0.33
C VAL A 169 -12.65 -6.32 -1.41
N SER A 170 -13.97 -6.40 -1.48
CA SER A 170 -14.80 -5.54 -2.32
C SER A 170 -15.67 -4.65 -1.45
N GLY A 171 -15.81 -3.38 -1.82
CA GLY A 171 -16.56 -2.41 -1.03
C GLY A 171 -16.69 -1.06 -1.70
N TYR A 172 -17.53 -0.21 -1.12
CA TYR A 172 -17.76 1.14 -1.61
C TYR A 172 -16.77 2.12 -0.97
N LEU A 173 -15.90 2.70 -1.78
CA LEU A 173 -15.10 3.88 -1.41
C LEU A 173 -15.90 5.14 -1.74
N ASP A 174 -16.39 5.79 -0.70
CA ASP A 174 -17.49 6.75 -0.75
C ASP A 174 -18.73 6.14 -1.42
N ASP A 175 -18.94 6.41 -2.70
CA ASP A 175 -20.07 5.96 -3.52
C ASP A 175 -19.65 5.04 -4.67
N GLU A 176 -18.38 4.59 -4.72
CA GLU A 176 -17.86 3.78 -5.82
C GLU A 176 -17.39 2.41 -5.37
N LEU A 177 -17.89 1.36 -6.03
CA LEU A 177 -17.40 0.01 -5.84
C LEU A 177 -15.95 -0.12 -6.33
N ILE A 178 -15.09 -0.60 -5.44
CA ILE A 178 -13.70 -0.96 -5.74
C ILE A 178 -13.40 -2.36 -5.18
N HIS A 179 -12.36 -2.97 -5.74
CA HIS A 179 -11.83 -4.26 -5.31
C HIS A 179 -10.36 -4.10 -4.93
N LEU A 180 -9.97 -4.68 -3.81
CA LEU A 180 -8.64 -4.60 -3.23
C LEU A 180 -8.11 -6.02 -3.10
N ILE A 181 -6.91 -6.28 -3.62
CA ILE A 181 -6.22 -7.55 -3.41
C ILE A 181 -4.93 -7.28 -2.63
N VAL A 182 -4.86 -7.72 -1.39
CA VAL A 182 -3.70 -7.55 -0.51
C VAL A 182 -2.83 -8.80 -0.57
N ASN A 183 -1.53 -8.60 -0.78
CA ASN A 183 -0.56 -9.66 -1.07
C ASN A 183 0.64 -9.61 -0.12
N HIS A 184 1.15 -10.78 0.22
CA HIS A 184 2.51 -10.95 0.75
C HIS A 184 3.13 -12.22 0.15
N TRP A 185 3.78 -12.08 -1.00
CA TRP A 185 4.27 -13.22 -1.78
C TRP A 185 5.49 -13.91 -1.14
N PRO A 186 5.77 -15.18 -1.50
CA PRO A 186 6.93 -15.91 -0.99
C PRO A 186 8.23 -15.13 -1.12
N SER A 187 9.04 -15.11 -0.06
CA SER A 187 10.30 -14.38 -0.02
C SER A 187 11.34 -14.97 -0.98
N ARG A 188 12.44 -14.24 -1.19
CA ARG A 188 13.57 -14.68 -2.03
C ARG A 188 14.50 -15.71 -1.34
N SER A 189 13.96 -16.54 -0.44
CA SER A 189 14.73 -17.56 0.29
C SER A 189 15.44 -18.53 -0.66
N GLY A 190 16.75 -18.71 -0.47
CA GLY A 190 17.59 -19.51 -1.36
C GLY A 190 17.95 -18.82 -2.69
N GLY A 191 17.68 -17.52 -2.82
CA GLY A 191 17.98 -16.70 -4.00
C GLY A 191 16.77 -16.43 -4.89
N GLU A 192 16.83 -15.32 -5.62
CA GLU A 192 15.73 -14.87 -6.50
C GLU A 192 15.37 -15.96 -7.53
N ALA A 193 16.35 -16.51 -8.24
CA ALA A 193 16.13 -17.49 -9.30
C ALA A 193 15.47 -18.78 -8.80
N LYS A 194 15.89 -19.27 -7.63
CA LYS A 194 15.37 -20.50 -7.01
C LYS A 194 13.93 -20.34 -6.52
N SER A 195 13.60 -19.16 -5.99
CA SER A 195 12.29 -18.87 -5.40
C SER A 195 11.28 -18.28 -6.41
N ARG A 196 11.75 -17.80 -7.58
CA ARG A 196 10.93 -17.17 -8.63
C ARG A 196 9.67 -17.96 -9.00
N PRO A 197 9.69 -19.29 -9.21
CA PRO A 197 8.47 -20.03 -9.57
C PRO A 197 7.37 -19.93 -8.52
N LEU A 198 7.72 -19.76 -7.24
CA LEU A 198 6.74 -19.60 -6.16
C LEU A 198 6.01 -18.26 -6.29
N ARG A 199 6.74 -17.17 -6.58
CA ARG A 199 6.16 -15.85 -6.80
C ARG A 199 5.37 -15.77 -8.10
N GLU A 200 5.79 -16.46 -9.16
CA GLU A 200 5.00 -16.58 -10.39
C GLU A 200 3.67 -17.32 -10.15
N LYS A 201 3.65 -18.36 -9.31
CA LYS A 201 2.39 -19.02 -8.90
C LYS A 201 1.50 -18.10 -8.06
N ALA A 202 2.06 -17.32 -7.15
CA ALA A 202 1.31 -16.31 -6.40
C ALA A 202 0.74 -15.22 -7.34
N ALA A 203 1.53 -14.74 -8.29
CA ALA A 203 1.07 -13.82 -9.33
C ALA A 203 -0.04 -14.43 -10.20
N TYR A 204 0.04 -15.73 -10.51
CA TYR A 204 -1.00 -16.43 -11.24
C TYR A 204 -2.30 -16.52 -10.44
N GLN A 205 -2.25 -16.73 -9.12
CA GLN A 205 -3.45 -16.65 -8.28
C GLN A 205 -4.14 -15.29 -8.37
N ASN A 206 -3.40 -14.17 -8.42
CA ASN A 206 -3.98 -12.86 -8.68
C ASN A 206 -4.72 -12.79 -10.03
N THR A 207 -4.20 -13.41 -11.09
CA THR A 207 -4.90 -13.44 -12.39
C THR A 207 -6.27 -14.13 -12.29
N LYS A 208 -6.38 -15.20 -11.49
CA LYS A 208 -7.65 -15.89 -11.23
C LYS A 208 -8.62 -15.01 -10.46
N ILE A 209 -8.16 -14.34 -9.39
CA ILE A 209 -8.99 -13.42 -8.60
C ILE A 209 -9.50 -12.28 -9.49
N ILE A 210 -8.64 -11.69 -10.33
CA ILE A 210 -9.01 -10.62 -11.26
C ILE A 210 -10.07 -11.11 -12.27
N ALA A 211 -9.90 -12.31 -12.82
CA ALA A 211 -10.89 -12.91 -13.72
C ALA A 211 -12.25 -13.07 -13.02
N GLN A 212 -12.28 -13.64 -11.81
CA GLN A 212 -13.51 -13.81 -11.03
C GLN A 212 -14.23 -12.49 -10.73
N ILE A 213 -13.49 -11.40 -10.50
CA ILE A 213 -14.07 -10.07 -10.32
C ILE A 213 -14.69 -9.60 -11.65
N ARG A 214 -13.96 -9.76 -12.77
CA ARG A 214 -14.37 -9.29 -14.08
C ARG A 214 -15.53 -10.05 -14.70
N ASP A 215 -15.71 -11.31 -14.31
CA ASP A 215 -16.89 -12.09 -14.68
C ASP A 215 -18.19 -11.43 -14.19
N LYS A 216 -18.12 -10.63 -13.11
CA LYS A 216 -19.25 -9.88 -12.54
C LYS A 216 -19.27 -8.42 -12.98
N ASP A 217 -18.10 -7.80 -13.11
CA ASP A 217 -17.95 -6.41 -13.57
C ASP A 217 -16.74 -6.30 -14.52
N PRO A 218 -16.96 -6.32 -15.86
CA PRO A 218 -15.88 -6.19 -16.84
C PRO A 218 -15.04 -4.92 -16.68
N ASN A 219 -15.61 -3.85 -16.12
CA ASN A 219 -14.95 -2.56 -15.91
C ASN A 219 -14.53 -2.32 -14.45
N ALA A 220 -14.31 -3.41 -13.70
CA ALA A 220 -13.96 -3.35 -12.29
C ALA A 220 -12.75 -2.47 -11.99
N LYS A 221 -12.90 -1.62 -10.97
CA LYS A 221 -11.82 -0.83 -10.37
C LYS A 221 -11.07 -1.70 -9.35
N ILE A 222 -9.94 -2.24 -9.77
CA ILE A 222 -9.14 -3.19 -8.99
C ILE A 222 -7.84 -2.53 -8.59
N LEU A 223 -7.51 -2.56 -7.31
CA LEU A 223 -6.21 -2.19 -6.76
C LEU A 223 -5.53 -3.44 -6.20
N ILE A 224 -4.32 -3.74 -6.69
CA ILE A 224 -3.52 -4.89 -6.25
C ILE A 224 -2.36 -4.32 -5.46
N MET A 225 -2.29 -4.62 -4.18
CA MET A 225 -1.27 -4.05 -3.29
C MET A 225 -0.60 -5.14 -2.46
N GLY A 226 0.62 -4.88 -2.02
CA GLY A 226 1.34 -5.87 -1.24
C GLY A 226 2.83 -5.68 -1.21
N ASP A 227 3.46 -6.51 -0.40
CA ASP A 227 4.86 -6.88 -0.50
C ASP A 227 4.94 -8.07 -1.45
N PHE A 228 5.41 -7.81 -2.65
CA PHE A 228 5.46 -8.81 -3.70
C PHE A 228 6.75 -9.63 -3.68
N ASN A 229 7.74 -9.29 -2.85
CA ASN A 229 9.08 -9.90 -2.88
C ASN A 229 9.73 -9.94 -4.29
N ASP A 230 9.24 -9.11 -5.20
CA ASP A 230 9.70 -8.94 -6.57
C ASP A 230 9.70 -7.46 -6.96
N ASP A 231 10.72 -7.06 -7.70
CA ASP A 231 10.82 -5.75 -8.31
C ASP A 231 9.83 -5.64 -9.48
N PRO A 232 9.38 -4.42 -9.85
CA PRO A 232 8.37 -4.23 -10.89
C PRO A 232 8.75 -4.80 -12.27
N ILE A 233 10.02 -5.12 -12.49
CA ILE A 233 10.56 -5.67 -13.74
C ILE A 233 10.63 -7.21 -13.77
N ASN A 234 10.38 -7.89 -12.64
CA ASN A 234 10.44 -9.35 -12.57
C ASN A 234 9.32 -10.02 -13.38
N SER A 235 9.49 -11.32 -13.66
CA SER A 235 8.59 -12.10 -14.52
C SER A 235 7.17 -12.25 -13.97
N SER A 236 7.01 -12.27 -12.64
CA SER A 236 5.70 -12.21 -11.98
C SER A 236 4.86 -11.02 -12.47
N PHE A 237 5.49 -9.85 -12.71
CA PHE A 237 4.81 -8.67 -13.25
C PHE A 237 4.80 -8.59 -14.76
N LYS A 238 5.90 -8.96 -15.43
CA LYS A 238 6.06 -8.77 -16.88
C LYS A 238 5.46 -9.90 -17.70
N LYS A 239 5.58 -11.15 -17.23
CA LYS A 239 5.12 -12.35 -17.95
C LYS A 239 3.78 -12.85 -17.44
N VAL A 240 3.57 -12.88 -16.12
CA VAL A 240 2.34 -13.43 -15.53
C VAL A 240 1.23 -12.39 -15.47
N LEU A 241 1.41 -11.30 -14.70
CA LEU A 241 0.41 -10.22 -14.61
C LEU A 241 0.39 -9.28 -15.84
N LYS A 242 1.42 -9.35 -16.69
CA LYS A 242 1.56 -8.55 -17.92
C LYS A 242 1.38 -7.03 -17.73
N THR A 243 1.83 -6.51 -16.59
CA THR A 243 1.66 -5.11 -16.21
C THR A 243 2.36 -4.14 -17.17
N LYS A 244 1.73 -2.98 -17.42
CA LYS A 244 2.27 -1.91 -18.25
C LYS A 244 2.79 -0.76 -17.39
N SER A 245 3.95 -0.20 -17.74
CA SER A 245 4.54 0.95 -17.03
C SER A 245 4.27 2.30 -17.66
N ARG A 246 3.88 2.33 -18.94
CA ARG A 246 3.55 3.54 -19.67
C ARG A 246 2.03 3.63 -19.85
N LYS A 247 1.42 4.73 -19.39
CA LYS A 247 -0.03 4.95 -19.47
C LYS A 247 -0.58 4.78 -20.89
N LYS A 248 0.18 5.21 -21.89
CA LYS A 248 -0.21 5.11 -23.32
C LYS A 248 -0.30 3.67 -23.85
N ASN A 249 0.39 2.72 -23.20
CA ASN A 249 0.40 1.30 -23.57
C ASN A 249 -0.63 0.48 -22.78
N VAL A 250 -1.41 1.11 -21.90
CA VAL A 250 -2.44 0.44 -21.10
C VAL A 250 -3.71 0.35 -21.94
N GLU A 251 -4.14 -0.86 -22.24
CA GLU A 251 -5.37 -1.14 -22.96
C GLU A 251 -6.52 -1.47 -22.00
N GLU A 252 -7.67 -1.84 -22.56
CA GLU A 252 -8.75 -2.41 -21.76
C GLU A 252 -8.25 -3.69 -21.06
N ASN A 253 -8.71 -3.93 -19.83
CA ASN A 253 -8.31 -5.08 -19.01
C ASN A 253 -6.83 -5.14 -18.57
N ASP A 254 -5.96 -4.27 -19.05
CA ASP A 254 -4.58 -4.19 -18.57
C ASP A 254 -4.48 -3.71 -17.12
N ILE A 255 -3.39 -4.12 -16.48
CA ILE A 255 -2.95 -3.61 -15.18
C ILE A 255 -1.81 -2.62 -15.38
N TYR A 256 -1.97 -1.43 -14.82
CA TYR A 256 -0.94 -0.39 -14.82
C TYR A 256 -0.09 -0.48 -13.55
N ASN A 257 1.24 -0.46 -13.73
CA ASN A 257 2.22 -0.43 -12.65
C ASN A 257 2.96 0.93 -12.65
N PRO A 258 2.56 1.89 -11.79
CA PRO A 258 3.26 3.18 -11.69
C PRO A 258 4.65 3.07 -11.03
N TYR A 259 4.93 1.99 -10.31
CA TYR A 259 6.16 1.83 -9.53
C TYR A 259 7.36 1.41 -10.39
N GLU A 260 7.17 0.95 -11.62
CA GLU A 260 8.29 0.66 -12.52
C GLU A 260 9.08 1.93 -12.90
N ASP A 261 8.41 3.08 -13.07
CA ASP A 261 9.11 4.35 -13.31
C ASP A 261 9.90 4.80 -12.07
N LEU A 262 9.32 4.61 -10.87
CA LEU A 262 10.00 4.90 -9.62
C LEU A 262 11.25 4.01 -9.46
N HIS A 263 11.12 2.71 -9.70
CA HIS A 263 12.25 1.77 -9.68
C HIS A 263 13.34 2.17 -10.67
N ARG A 264 12.99 2.51 -11.92
CA ARG A 264 13.95 2.99 -12.93
C ARG A 264 14.69 4.26 -12.50
N ARG A 265 14.06 5.12 -11.69
CA ARG A 265 14.66 6.33 -11.12
C ARG A 265 15.47 6.07 -9.84
N GLY A 266 15.66 4.81 -9.45
CA GLY A 266 16.44 4.41 -8.28
C GLY A 266 15.68 4.45 -6.96
N PHE A 267 14.36 4.64 -6.98
CA PHE A 267 13.57 4.53 -5.76
C PHE A 267 13.41 3.06 -5.36
N ASN A 268 13.35 2.83 -4.05
CA ASN A 268 13.25 1.52 -3.42
C ASN A 268 12.32 1.61 -2.20
N THR A 269 11.82 0.46 -1.77
CA THR A 269 11.01 0.33 -0.54
C THR A 269 11.77 -0.40 0.55
N LEU A 270 12.81 -1.17 0.20
CA LEU A 270 13.63 -1.90 1.14
C LEU A 270 15.07 -2.08 0.65
N ALA A 271 15.93 -2.49 1.56
CA ALA A 271 17.33 -2.78 1.27
C ALA A 271 17.79 -4.07 1.98
N TYR A 272 18.34 -5.01 1.22
CA TYR A 272 18.83 -6.29 1.73
C TYR A 272 20.15 -6.69 1.05
N ARG A 273 21.18 -6.98 1.85
CA ARG A 273 22.55 -7.32 1.38
C ARG A 273 23.05 -6.37 0.29
N ASP A 274 22.97 -5.07 0.57
CA ASP A 274 23.39 -3.99 -0.32
C ASP A 274 22.59 -3.89 -1.66
N ASN A 275 21.51 -4.67 -1.82
CA ASN A 275 20.56 -4.52 -2.92
C ASN A 275 19.37 -3.65 -2.48
N LEU A 276 19.14 -2.56 -3.22
CA LEU A 276 17.95 -1.72 -3.10
C LEU A 276 16.84 -2.31 -3.97
N ASN A 277 15.70 -2.67 -3.37
CA ASN A 277 14.60 -3.31 -4.07
C ASN A 277 13.30 -2.51 -3.92
N LEU A 278 12.38 -2.64 -4.88
CA LEU A 278 11.03 -2.06 -4.83
C LEU A 278 10.02 -3.20 -4.85
N PHE A 279 9.77 -3.81 -3.69
CA PHE A 279 8.83 -4.93 -3.56
C PHE A 279 7.42 -4.47 -3.20
N ASP A 280 7.30 -3.34 -2.50
CA ASP A 280 6.01 -2.84 -2.03
C ASP A 280 5.39 -1.97 -3.12
N MET A 281 4.21 -2.36 -3.62
CA MET A 281 3.57 -1.67 -4.74
C MET A 281 2.05 -1.59 -4.59
N ILE A 282 1.45 -0.67 -5.35
CA ILE A 282 0.00 -0.57 -5.58
C ILE A 282 -0.24 -0.46 -7.08
N LEU A 283 -0.74 -1.53 -7.69
CA LEU A 283 -1.10 -1.62 -9.09
C LEU A 283 -2.59 -1.31 -9.27
N ILE A 284 -2.98 -0.85 -10.44
CA ILE A 284 -4.39 -0.52 -10.72
C ILE A 284 -4.85 -1.09 -12.06
N SER A 285 -6.11 -1.48 -12.15
CA SER A 285 -6.76 -1.76 -13.43
C SER A 285 -6.97 -0.48 -14.25
N SER A 286 -7.09 -0.63 -15.57
CA SER A 286 -7.26 0.49 -16.49
C SER A 286 -8.45 1.43 -16.19
N PRO A 287 -9.60 1.00 -15.62
CA PRO A 287 -10.68 1.90 -15.20
C PRO A 287 -10.28 2.95 -14.17
N LEU A 288 -9.26 2.72 -13.36
CA LEU A 288 -8.72 3.70 -12.40
C LEU A 288 -7.69 4.65 -13.03
N LEU A 289 -7.31 4.46 -14.29
CA LEU A 289 -6.28 5.25 -14.95
C LEU A 289 -6.89 6.35 -15.83
N ASP A 290 -6.53 7.60 -15.58
CA ASP A 290 -6.75 8.66 -16.57
C ASP A 290 -5.71 8.53 -17.70
N LYS A 291 -6.21 8.34 -18.93
CA LYS A 291 -5.43 8.27 -20.17
C LYS A 291 -5.40 9.60 -20.93
N GLY A 292 -5.59 10.73 -20.23
CA GLY A 292 -5.53 12.07 -20.80
C GLY A 292 -6.89 12.69 -21.12
N LYS A 293 -8.00 11.96 -20.91
CA LYS A 293 -9.37 12.50 -21.04
C LYS A 293 -9.67 13.54 -19.95
N LYS A 294 -8.97 13.47 -18.81
CA LYS A 294 -9.16 14.35 -17.65
C LYS A 294 -10.61 14.31 -17.11
N ASP A 295 -11.24 13.15 -17.24
CA ASP A 295 -12.54 12.87 -16.64
C ASP A 295 -12.33 12.31 -15.23
N PHE A 296 -12.77 13.10 -14.24
CA PHE A 296 -12.71 12.78 -12.82
C PHE A 296 -14.11 12.71 -12.22
N SER A 297 -15.14 12.44 -13.02
CA SER A 297 -16.50 12.13 -12.52
C SER A 297 -16.51 10.92 -11.58
N ASN A 298 -15.53 10.04 -11.73
CA ASN A 298 -15.23 8.91 -10.86
C ASN A 298 -13.77 8.91 -10.40
N TYR A 299 -13.44 8.04 -9.43
CA TYR A 299 -12.08 7.96 -8.90
C TYR A 299 -11.06 7.55 -9.97
N LYS A 300 -10.00 8.37 -10.12
CA LYS A 300 -8.80 8.07 -10.91
C LYS A 300 -7.53 8.21 -10.08
N MET A 301 -6.52 7.42 -10.41
CA MET A 301 -5.18 7.59 -9.86
C MET A 301 -4.60 8.95 -10.28
N PHE A 302 -4.27 9.76 -9.29
CA PHE A 302 -3.55 11.01 -9.46
C PHE A 302 -2.03 10.79 -9.39
N GLN A 303 -1.55 10.14 -8.33
CA GLN A 303 -0.13 9.90 -8.09
C GLN A 303 0.09 8.61 -7.29
N ALA A 304 1.22 7.95 -7.53
CA ALA A 304 1.75 6.86 -6.71
C ALA A 304 3.10 7.29 -6.13
N ASN A 305 3.34 6.97 -4.87
CA ASN A 305 4.48 7.48 -4.10
C ASN A 305 5.00 6.43 -3.11
N ILE A 306 6.24 6.63 -2.67
CA ILE A 306 6.85 5.93 -1.54
C ILE A 306 6.95 6.93 -0.38
N PHE A 307 6.51 6.54 0.81
CA PHE A 307 6.58 7.35 2.02
C PHE A 307 7.94 7.13 2.71
N ASN A 308 8.99 7.76 2.17
CA ASN A 308 10.38 7.64 2.65
C ASN A 308 10.84 8.91 3.42
N LYS A 309 10.00 9.39 4.36
CA LYS A 309 10.37 10.58 5.18
C LYS A 309 11.65 10.29 5.97
N ARG A 310 12.50 11.31 6.16
CA ARG A 310 13.83 11.19 6.80
C ARG A 310 13.86 10.47 8.15
N PHE A 311 12.77 10.53 8.93
CA PHE A 311 12.70 9.85 10.22
C PHE A 311 12.52 8.32 10.11
N LEU A 312 12.09 7.81 8.95
CA LEU A 312 11.99 6.39 8.64
C LEU A 312 13.30 5.80 8.13
N SER A 313 14.32 6.62 7.89
CA SER A 313 15.60 6.17 7.34
C SER A 313 16.68 6.14 8.42
N GLN A 314 17.53 5.13 8.36
CA GLN A 314 18.71 5.04 9.21
C GLN A 314 19.65 6.22 8.89
N LYS A 315 20.08 6.95 9.94
CA LYS A 315 20.76 8.24 9.77
C LYS A 315 22.28 8.14 9.68
N LYS A 316 22.86 7.08 10.23
CA LYS A 316 24.31 6.90 10.43
C LYS A 316 24.72 5.43 10.22
N GLY A 317 26.03 5.20 10.11
CA GLY A 317 26.61 3.86 9.98
C GLY A 317 26.49 3.27 8.58
N ARG A 318 26.88 2.00 8.44
CA ARG A 318 26.91 1.25 7.16
C ARG A 318 25.57 1.26 6.42
N TYR A 319 24.46 1.24 7.16
CA TYR A 319 23.10 1.18 6.59
C TYR A 319 22.45 2.57 6.43
N LYS A 320 23.23 3.65 6.39
CA LYS A 320 22.68 5.01 6.22
C LYS A 320 21.81 5.09 4.95
N GLY A 321 20.60 5.61 5.10
CA GLY A 321 19.61 5.74 4.03
C GLY A 321 18.64 4.57 3.92
N TYR A 322 18.91 3.44 4.56
CA TYR A 322 18.04 2.27 4.53
C TYR A 322 16.80 2.52 5.41
N PRO A 323 15.68 1.81 5.21
CA PRO A 323 14.61 1.81 6.19
C PRO A 323 15.15 1.49 7.59
N PHE A 324 14.70 2.26 8.57
CA PHE A 324 15.09 2.07 9.96
C PHE A 324 14.28 0.92 10.54
N ARG A 325 14.77 -0.29 10.30
CA ARG A 325 14.22 -1.56 10.78
C ARG A 325 14.07 -1.62 12.29
N SER A 326 13.04 -2.29 12.76
CA SER A 326 12.67 -2.52 14.17
C SER A 326 13.62 -3.50 14.83
N PHE A 327 14.01 -4.56 14.11
CA PHE A 327 14.79 -5.65 14.68
C PHE A 327 16.10 -5.85 13.94
N SER A 328 17.17 -6.15 14.68
CA SER A 328 18.47 -6.50 14.12
C SER A 328 19.29 -7.27 15.14
N ASN A 329 19.96 -8.34 14.70
CA ASN A 329 20.86 -9.16 15.52
C ASN A 329 20.23 -9.62 16.85
N GLY A 330 18.98 -10.11 16.81
CA GLY A 330 18.25 -10.59 17.99
C GLY A 330 17.82 -9.50 18.98
N GLY A 331 17.87 -8.23 18.58
CA GLY A 331 17.53 -7.09 19.43
C GLY A 331 16.60 -6.09 18.75
N TYR A 332 15.90 -5.31 19.57
CA TYR A 332 15.10 -4.17 19.13
C TYR A 332 15.97 -2.92 18.98
N THR A 333 15.93 -2.30 17.81
CA THR A 333 16.79 -1.14 17.46
C THR A 333 16.13 0.20 17.78
N GLY A 334 14.82 0.20 18.07
CA GLY A 334 14.03 1.43 18.11
C GLY A 334 13.56 1.92 16.74
N GLY A 335 13.65 1.10 15.68
CA GLY A 335 13.12 1.42 14.36
C GLY A 335 11.61 1.26 14.20
N TYR A 336 11.14 1.35 12.95
CA TYR A 336 9.73 1.35 12.53
C TYR A 336 9.35 0.10 11.74
N SER A 337 10.05 -0.12 10.62
CA SER A 337 9.89 -1.22 9.67
C SER A 337 11.17 -1.28 8.81
N ASP A 338 11.54 -2.46 8.34
CA ASP A 338 12.57 -2.63 7.32
C ASP A 338 12.06 -2.30 5.90
N HIS A 339 10.81 -1.84 5.77
CA HIS A 339 10.19 -1.34 4.56
C HIS A 339 9.74 0.12 4.70
N PHE A 340 9.75 0.87 3.59
CA PHE A 340 9.02 2.13 3.45
C PHE A 340 7.59 1.86 2.96
N PRO A 341 6.57 2.50 3.56
CA PRO A 341 5.20 2.39 3.06
C PRO A 341 5.08 2.94 1.64
N VAL A 342 4.14 2.41 0.87
CA VAL A 342 3.75 2.95 -0.43
C VAL A 342 2.31 3.44 -0.40
N TYR A 343 2.01 4.47 -1.20
CA TYR A 343 0.66 5.00 -1.24
C TYR A 343 0.32 5.66 -2.56
N MET A 344 -0.98 5.74 -2.83
CA MET A 344 -1.58 6.30 -4.01
C MET A 344 -2.66 7.30 -3.62
N TYR A 345 -2.72 8.43 -4.33
CA TYR A 345 -3.86 9.33 -4.28
C TYR A 345 -4.85 8.98 -5.38
N LEU A 346 -6.09 8.71 -5.01
CA LEU A 346 -7.23 8.70 -5.91
C LEU A 346 -7.95 10.04 -5.82
N ILE A 347 -8.32 10.61 -6.96
CA ILE A 347 -9.07 11.86 -7.04
C ILE A 347 -10.39 11.68 -7.78
N LYS A 348 -11.41 12.38 -7.31
CA LYS A 348 -12.74 12.49 -7.92
C LYS A 348 -13.21 13.93 -7.79
N GLU A 349 -13.75 14.50 -8.85
CA GLU A 349 -14.29 15.86 -8.86
C GLU A 349 -15.48 15.95 -7.90
N LYS A 350 -15.51 16.98 -7.06
CA LYS A 350 -16.66 17.26 -6.20
C LYS A 350 -17.80 17.76 -7.09
N LYS A 351 -18.97 17.13 -6.93
CA LYS A 351 -20.21 17.65 -7.49
C LYS A 351 -20.58 18.98 -6.85
#